data_AF-A0A7V9PDF4-F1
#
_entry.id   AF-A0A7V9PDF4-F1
#
_cell.length_a   1.000
_cell.length_b   1.000
_cell.length_c   1.000
_cell.angle_alpha   90.00
_cell.angle_beta   90.00
_cell.angle_gamma   90.00
#
_symmetry.space_group_name_H-M   'P 1'
#
loop_
_entity.id
_entity.type
_entity.pdbx_description
1 polymer ?
#
loop_
_entity_poly.entity_id
_entity_poly.type
_entity_poly.pdbx_seq_one_letter_code
_entity_poly.pdbx_strand_id
1 'polypeptide(L)'
;MRVAVTGATGNVGTATVQALAARPEVDEIVGIARRRPFLDLDKVTWVGADVSTDALRPLFRGCDAVVHLAWLIQPSRDLARLDAVNINGSRRVFEAAARAGVGALVHASSVGAYAPGPKDHAVDESWPTTGVSSSTYSRQKAAVERILDSIERRYPDLRVARLRPGLVLQRPAATEIRR
;
A
#
# COMPACT_ATOMS: atom_id res chain seq x y z
N MET A 1 -6.43 13.57 -13.72
CA MET A 1 -5.78 13.28 -12.42
C MET A 1 -4.39 12.68 -12.62
N ARG A 2 -3.45 13.01 -11.74
CA ARG A 2 -2.11 12.41 -11.63
C ARG A 2 -2.01 11.50 -10.40
N VAL A 3 -1.67 10.23 -10.59
CA VAL A 3 -1.70 9.22 -9.51
C VAL A 3 -0.34 8.55 -9.35
N ALA A 4 0.21 8.54 -8.13
CA ALA A 4 1.41 7.75 -7.83
C ALA A 4 1.03 6.39 -7.23
N VAL A 5 1.64 5.31 -7.70
CA VAL A 5 1.39 3.95 -7.21
C VAL A 5 2.71 3.35 -6.74
N THR A 6 2.84 3.05 -5.45
CA THR A 6 4.01 2.31 -4.93
C THR A 6 3.72 0.81 -4.91
N GLY A 7 4.74 -0.02 -5.16
CA GLY A 7 4.53 -1.45 -5.36
C GLY A 7 3.83 -1.75 -6.68
N ALA A 8 3.98 -0.84 -7.66
CA ALA A 8 3.27 -0.85 -8.93
C ALA A 8 3.56 -2.07 -9.82
N THR A 9 4.63 -2.82 -9.55
CA THR A 9 4.98 -4.05 -10.27
C THR A 9 4.61 -5.33 -9.52
N GLY A 10 3.98 -5.22 -8.35
CA GLY A 10 3.48 -6.36 -7.59
C GLY A 10 2.12 -6.86 -8.10
N ASN A 11 1.65 -7.98 -7.53
CA ASN A 11 0.39 -8.63 -7.91
C ASN A 11 -0.82 -7.69 -8.00
N VAL A 12 -1.06 -6.85 -6.98
CA VAL A 12 -2.16 -5.86 -7.02
C VAL A 12 -1.75 -4.61 -7.81
N GLY A 13 -0.47 -4.26 -7.77
CA GLY A 13 0.06 -3.05 -8.40
C GLY A 13 -0.10 -3.04 -9.92
N THR A 14 0.24 -4.14 -10.60
CA THR A 14 0.15 -4.22 -12.06
C THR A 14 -1.29 -4.05 -12.54
N ALA A 15 -2.24 -4.76 -11.90
CA ALA A 15 -3.67 -4.61 -12.16
C ALA A 15 -4.16 -3.17 -11.87
N THR A 16 -3.69 -2.57 -10.77
CA THR A 16 -4.08 -1.20 -10.41
C THR A 16 -3.62 -0.19 -11.45
N VAL A 17 -2.36 -0.28 -11.90
CA VAL A 17 -1.81 0.62 -12.92
C VAL A 17 -2.55 0.45 -14.25
N GLN A 18 -2.82 -0.78 -14.68
CA GLN A 18 -3.60 -1.05 -15.90
C GLN A 18 -5.03 -0.48 -15.80
N ALA A 19 -5.70 -0.70 -14.67
CA ALA A 19 -7.05 -0.20 -14.45
C ALA A 19 -7.09 1.34 -14.45
N LEU A 20 -6.10 2.00 -13.83
CA LEU A 20 -5.98 3.46 -13.84
C LEU A 20 -5.68 4.01 -15.24
N ALA A 21 -4.80 3.36 -16.01
CA ALA A 21 -4.45 3.84 -17.36
C ALA A 21 -5.66 3.86 -18.31
N ALA A 22 -6.56 2.88 -18.14
CA ALA A 22 -7.81 2.78 -18.89
C ALA A 22 -8.87 3.83 -18.49
N ARG A 23 -8.66 4.60 -17.43
CA ARG A 23 -9.60 5.66 -17.01
C ARG A 23 -9.35 6.95 -17.79
N PRO A 24 -10.36 7.53 -18.44
CA PRO A 24 -10.24 8.84 -19.09
C PRO A 24 -9.88 9.96 -18.11
N GLU A 25 -10.29 9.85 -16.84
CA GLU A 25 -10.07 10.87 -15.82
C GLU A 25 -8.64 10.85 -15.24
N VAL A 26 -7.83 9.84 -15.59
CA VAL A 26 -6.43 9.71 -15.20
C VAL A 26 -5.56 10.10 -16.39
N ASP A 27 -4.74 11.14 -16.21
CA ASP A 27 -3.88 11.72 -17.25
C ASP A 27 -2.46 11.15 -17.17
N GLU A 28 -1.95 10.94 -15.95
CA GLU A 28 -0.59 10.46 -15.71
C GLU A 28 -0.53 9.56 -14.48
N ILE A 29 0.28 8.51 -14.57
CA ILE A 29 0.55 7.56 -13.48
C ILE A 29 2.05 7.52 -13.23
N VAL A 30 2.47 7.73 -11.98
CA VAL A 30 3.85 7.50 -11.55
C VAL A 30 3.93 6.10 -10.94
N GLY A 31 4.39 5.14 -11.72
CA GLY A 31 4.56 3.75 -11.30
C GLY A 31 5.88 3.57 -10.55
N ILE A 32 5.82 3.35 -9.23
CA ILE A 32 7.01 3.29 -8.36
C ILE A 32 7.26 1.85 -7.92
N ALA A 33 8.45 1.35 -8.24
CA ALA A 33 8.93 0.05 -7.81
C ALA A 33 10.46 0.02 -7.73
N ARG A 34 11.04 -0.93 -6.99
CA ARG A 34 12.51 -1.07 -6.90
C ARG A 34 13.17 -1.48 -8.22
N ARG A 35 12.46 -2.23 -9.05
CA ARG A 35 12.91 -2.69 -10.37
C ARG A 35 11.91 -2.20 -11.41
N ARG A 36 12.42 -1.54 -12.45
CA ARG A 36 11.60 -1.12 -13.59
C ARG A 36 11.06 -2.37 -14.30
N PRO A 37 9.74 -2.43 -14.60
CA PRO A 37 9.20 -3.54 -15.36
C PRO A 37 9.54 -3.40 -16.85
N PHE A 38 9.53 -4.53 -17.56
CA PHE A 38 9.49 -4.55 -19.02
C PHE A 38 8.03 -4.44 -19.50
N LEU A 39 7.37 -3.36 -19.09
CA LEU A 39 5.97 -3.09 -19.40
C LEU A 39 5.86 -1.63 -19.79
N ASP A 40 5.47 -1.38 -21.04
CA ASP A 40 5.16 -0.04 -21.53
C ASP A 40 3.65 0.14 -21.57
N LEU A 41 3.17 1.20 -20.95
CA LEU A 41 1.75 1.52 -20.84
C LEU A 41 1.58 3.01 -21.04
N ASP A 42 0.60 3.38 -21.85
CA ASP A 42 0.21 4.77 -22.03
C ASP A 42 -0.07 5.42 -20.67
N LYS A 43 0.33 6.70 -20.54
CA LYS A 43 0.21 7.51 -19.33
C LYS A 43 1.10 7.11 -18.14
N VAL A 44 1.88 6.03 -18.24
CA VAL A 44 2.69 5.53 -17.10
C VAL A 44 4.15 5.95 -17.22
N THR A 45 4.63 6.71 -16.23
CA THR A 45 6.07 6.94 -16.01
C THR A 45 6.58 6.03 -14.90
N TRP A 46 7.52 5.14 -15.23
CA TRP A 46 8.13 4.22 -14.25
C TRP A 46 9.32 4.84 -13.53
N VAL A 47 9.32 4.78 -12.20
CA VAL A 47 10.40 5.29 -11.34
C VAL A 47 10.94 4.19 -10.43
N GLY A 48 12.27 4.04 -10.42
CA GLY A 48 13.01 3.18 -9.52
C GLY A 48 13.11 3.79 -8.12
N ALA A 49 12.48 3.21 -7.10
CA ALA A 49 12.67 3.63 -5.70
C ALA A 49 12.36 2.52 -4.69
N ASP A 50 13.11 2.50 -3.59
CA ASP A 50 12.85 1.72 -2.38
C ASP A 50 12.23 2.63 -1.30
N VAL A 51 11.01 2.28 -0.90
CA VAL A 51 10.23 3.03 0.11
C VAL A 51 10.93 3.10 1.47
N SER A 52 11.84 2.18 1.76
CA SER A 52 12.58 2.13 3.02
C SER A 52 13.77 3.09 3.08
N THR A 53 14.34 3.49 1.94
CA THR A 53 15.61 4.25 1.88
C THR A 53 15.51 5.57 1.12
N ASP A 54 14.74 5.63 0.04
CA ASP A 54 14.85 6.71 -0.94
C ASP A 54 13.95 7.91 -0.62
N ALA A 55 14.24 9.04 -1.26
CA ALA A 55 13.47 10.27 -1.10
C ALA A 55 12.14 10.17 -1.85
N LEU A 56 11.03 10.06 -1.11
CA LEU A 56 9.71 9.81 -1.70
C LEU A 56 8.92 11.09 -2.01
N ARG A 57 9.11 12.16 -1.23
CA ARG A 57 8.36 13.42 -1.41
C ARG A 57 8.44 13.98 -2.83
N PRO A 58 9.61 14.02 -3.51
CA PRO A 58 9.68 14.49 -4.89
C PRO A 58 8.81 13.68 -5.86
N LEU A 59 8.64 12.38 -5.61
CA LEU A 59 7.85 11.48 -6.46
C LEU A 59 6.34 11.73 -6.36
N PHE A 60 5.89 12.36 -5.27
CA PHE A 60 4.48 12.62 -5.00
C PHE A 60 4.07 14.07 -5.29
N ARG A 61 5.01 14.98 -5.57
CA ARG A 61 4.70 16.39 -5.88
C ARG A 61 3.80 16.47 -7.10
N GLY A 62 2.69 17.20 -6.98
CA GLY A 62 1.71 17.38 -8.05
C GLY A 62 0.85 16.14 -8.34
N CYS A 63 0.93 15.07 -7.53
CA CYS A 63 -0.01 13.97 -7.60
C CYS A 63 -1.29 14.32 -6.83
N ASP A 64 -2.44 14.03 -7.41
CA ASP A 64 -3.74 14.17 -6.75
C ASP A 64 -3.96 13.05 -5.71
N ALA A 65 -3.42 11.86 -6.01
CA ALA A 65 -3.55 10.69 -5.16
C ALA A 65 -2.28 9.83 -5.11
N VAL A 66 -2.06 9.17 -3.97
CA VAL A 66 -1.04 8.13 -3.78
C VAL A 66 -1.72 6.82 -3.40
N VAL A 67 -1.45 5.75 -4.15
CA VAL A 67 -1.87 4.39 -3.84
C VAL A 67 -0.67 3.59 -3.32
N HIS A 68 -0.70 3.23 -2.04
CA HIS A 68 0.37 2.51 -1.38
C HIS A 68 0.11 1.00 -1.33
N LEU A 69 0.77 0.25 -2.23
CA LEU A 69 0.69 -1.21 -2.35
C LEU A 69 2.04 -1.91 -2.10
N ALA A 70 3.10 -1.16 -1.83
CA ALA A 70 4.40 -1.76 -1.54
C ALA A 70 4.34 -2.53 -0.20
N TRP A 71 4.56 -3.83 -0.26
CA TRP A 71 4.58 -4.73 0.88
C TRP A 71 5.50 -5.91 0.59
N LEU A 72 6.27 -6.32 1.60
CA LEU A 72 7.21 -7.43 1.53
C LEU A 72 6.69 -8.61 2.36
N ILE A 73 6.69 -9.81 1.78
CA ILE A 73 6.33 -11.07 2.47
C ILE A 73 7.58 -11.95 2.64
N GLN A 74 8.55 -11.85 1.73
CA GLN A 74 9.80 -12.60 1.74
C GLN A 74 11.01 -11.66 1.67
N PRO A 75 12.12 -11.97 2.34
CA PRO A 75 12.35 -13.19 3.12
C PRO A 75 11.70 -13.14 4.52
N SER A 76 10.85 -14.12 4.82
CA SER A 76 10.03 -14.17 6.05
C SER A 76 10.83 -14.29 7.36
N ARG A 77 12.10 -14.71 7.28
CA ARG A 77 13.02 -14.85 8.42
C ARG A 77 13.74 -13.55 8.78
N ASP A 78 13.79 -12.58 7.87
CA ASP A 78 14.44 -11.29 8.11
C ASP A 78 13.42 -10.25 8.57
N LEU A 79 13.07 -10.32 9.85
CA LEU A 79 12.07 -9.43 10.43
C LEU A 79 12.48 -7.95 10.34
N ALA A 80 13.78 -7.65 10.46
CA ALA A 80 14.28 -6.29 10.35
C ALA A 80 14.04 -5.73 8.94
N ARG A 81 14.30 -6.52 7.89
CA ARG A 81 14.00 -6.11 6.52
C ARG A 81 12.51 -5.96 6.27
N LEU A 82 11.68 -6.85 6.80
CA LEU A 82 10.23 -6.72 6.72
C LEU A 82 9.74 -5.45 7.41
N ASP A 83 10.17 -5.16 8.63
CA ASP A 83 9.76 -3.96 9.38
C ASP A 83 10.25 -2.66 8.70
N ALA A 84 11.48 -2.67 8.16
CA ALA A 84 12.04 -1.55 7.41
C ALA A 84 11.18 -1.18 6.20
N VAL A 85 10.64 -2.17 5.49
CA VAL A 85 9.79 -1.93 4.31
C VAL A 85 8.33 -1.71 4.70
N ASN A 86 7.76 -2.60 5.49
CA ASN A 86 6.32 -2.69 5.75
C ASN A 86 5.83 -1.66 6.77
N ILE A 87 6.62 -1.38 7.82
CA ILE A 87 6.22 -0.41 8.85
C ILE A 87 6.85 0.94 8.55
N ASN A 88 8.18 0.98 8.50
CA ASN A 88 8.91 2.23 8.31
C ASN A 88 8.73 2.80 6.90
N GLY A 89 8.75 1.95 5.87
CA GLY A 89 8.47 2.36 4.50
C GLY A 89 7.06 2.91 4.33
N SER A 90 6.03 2.27 4.92
CA SER A 90 4.67 2.81 4.92
C SER A 90 4.57 4.16 5.60
N ARG A 91 5.16 4.33 6.80
CA ARG A 91 5.24 5.64 7.47
C ARG A 91 5.88 6.71 6.56
N ARG A 92 7.01 6.38 5.92
CA ARG A 92 7.71 7.29 5.01
C ARG A 92 6.84 7.69 3.82
N VAL A 93 6.10 6.74 3.23
CA VAL A 93 5.16 7.01 2.13
C VAL A 93 4.05 7.95 2.58
N PHE A 94 3.42 7.67 3.73
CA PHE A 94 2.30 8.48 4.22
C PHE A 94 2.75 9.91 4.56
N GLU A 95 3.86 10.06 5.28
CA GLU A 95 4.42 11.38 5.59
C GLU A 95 4.83 12.13 4.32
N ALA A 96 5.42 11.44 3.34
CA ALA A 96 5.82 12.06 2.08
C ALA A 96 4.61 12.51 1.25
N ALA A 97 3.53 11.72 1.20
CA ALA A 97 2.29 12.08 0.51
C ALA A 97 1.66 13.32 1.14
N ALA A 98 1.52 13.33 2.46
CA ALA A 98 1.00 14.48 3.20
C ALA A 98 1.85 15.74 2.97
N ARG A 99 3.18 15.65 3.11
CA ARG A 99 4.10 16.79 2.90
C ARG A 99 4.23 17.22 1.45
N ALA A 100 3.81 16.39 0.49
CA ALA A 100 3.74 16.74 -0.92
C ALA A 100 2.43 17.47 -1.26
N GLY A 101 1.47 17.55 -0.33
CA GLY A 101 0.17 18.18 -0.56
C GLY A 101 -0.79 17.33 -1.38
N VAL A 102 -0.61 16.00 -1.37
CA VAL A 102 -1.50 15.06 -2.05
C VAL A 102 -2.89 15.12 -1.41
N GLY A 103 -3.96 15.10 -2.22
CA GLY A 103 -5.33 15.19 -1.70
C GLY A 103 -5.89 13.87 -1.17
N ALA A 104 -5.41 12.72 -1.68
CA ALA A 104 -5.87 11.40 -1.22
C ALA A 104 -4.74 10.37 -1.10
N LEU A 105 -4.75 9.61 0.00
CA LEU A 105 -3.90 8.45 0.24
C LEU A 105 -4.76 7.19 0.32
N VAL A 106 -4.50 6.21 -0.54
CA VAL A 106 -5.13 4.89 -0.51
C VAL A 106 -4.10 3.89 0.00
N HIS A 107 -4.41 3.14 1.06
CA HIS A 107 -3.54 2.09 1.57
C HIS A 107 -4.22 0.72 1.54
N ALA A 108 -3.53 -0.27 0.96
CA ALA A 108 -3.91 -1.67 1.09
C ALA A 108 -3.45 -2.23 2.45
N SER A 109 -4.31 -2.10 3.46
CA SER A 109 -4.22 -2.82 4.73
C SER A 109 -4.58 -4.30 4.52
N SER A 110 -5.22 -4.95 5.49
CA SER A 110 -5.68 -6.34 5.38
C SER A 110 -6.69 -6.67 6.47
N VAL A 111 -7.57 -7.66 6.23
CA VAL A 111 -8.32 -8.33 7.31
C VAL A 111 -7.40 -8.85 8.42
N GLY A 112 -6.12 -9.13 8.11
CA GLY A 112 -5.11 -9.51 9.10
C GLY A 112 -4.77 -8.40 10.10
N ALA A 113 -5.23 -7.16 9.91
CA ALA A 113 -5.06 -6.10 10.92
C ALA A 113 -6.05 -6.25 12.10
N TYR A 114 -7.20 -6.91 11.88
CA TYR A 114 -8.22 -7.06 12.91
C TYR A 114 -7.74 -7.91 14.08
N ALA A 115 -8.25 -7.60 15.27
CA ALA A 115 -8.21 -8.45 16.44
C ALA A 115 -8.95 -9.76 16.17
N PRO A 116 -8.67 -10.84 16.93
CA PRO A 116 -9.46 -12.07 16.85
C PRO A 116 -10.96 -11.79 16.88
N GLY A 117 -11.65 -12.23 15.83
CA GLY A 117 -13.07 -12.04 15.67
C GLY A 117 -13.89 -13.21 16.21
N PRO A 118 -15.21 -13.02 16.37
CA PRO A 118 -16.16 -14.08 16.66
C PRO A 118 -16.20 -15.11 15.53
N LYS A 119 -16.61 -16.35 15.85
CA LYS A 119 -16.67 -17.47 14.87
C LYS A 119 -18.04 -17.64 14.23
N ASP A 120 -19.06 -16.99 14.78
CA ASP A 120 -20.47 -17.19 14.48
C ASP A 120 -21.08 -16.02 13.69
N HIS A 121 -20.38 -14.90 13.54
CA HIS A 121 -20.83 -13.76 12.76
C HIS A 121 -19.68 -12.94 12.16
N ALA A 122 -20.01 -12.11 11.17
CA ALA A 122 -19.09 -11.15 10.56
C ALA A 122 -18.99 -9.86 11.38
N VAL A 123 -17.86 -9.17 11.27
CA VAL A 123 -17.61 -7.87 11.91
C VAL A 123 -17.42 -6.78 10.85
N ASP A 124 -17.72 -5.54 11.21
CA ASP A 124 -17.54 -4.37 10.34
C ASP A 124 -16.20 -3.64 10.59
N GLU A 125 -15.99 -2.52 9.91
CA GLU A 125 -14.75 -1.73 9.99
C GLU A 125 -14.49 -1.07 11.35
N SER A 126 -15.49 -1.05 12.25
CA SER A 126 -15.33 -0.58 13.64
C SER A 126 -14.60 -1.60 14.53
N TRP A 127 -14.46 -2.85 14.08
CA TRP A 127 -13.79 -3.88 14.85
C TRP A 127 -12.32 -3.52 15.14
N PRO A 128 -11.81 -3.78 16.36
CA PRO A 128 -10.46 -3.37 16.73
C PRO A 128 -9.37 -3.91 15.81
N THR A 129 -8.41 -3.07 15.43
CA THR A 129 -7.24 -3.46 14.63
C THR A 129 -5.99 -3.67 15.48
N THR A 130 -6.09 -4.49 16.52
CA THR A 130 -4.93 -4.84 17.38
C THR A 130 -4.12 -6.02 16.85
N GLY A 131 -4.60 -6.66 15.78
CA GLY A 131 -3.99 -7.85 15.21
C GLY A 131 -4.04 -9.09 16.12
N VAL A 132 -3.34 -10.12 15.66
CA VAL A 132 -3.14 -11.42 16.30
C VAL A 132 -1.66 -11.52 16.69
N SER A 133 -1.39 -11.62 17.99
CA SER A 133 -0.03 -11.54 18.55
C SER A 133 0.93 -12.60 18.02
N SER A 134 0.44 -13.81 17.71
CA SER A 134 1.25 -14.91 17.16
C SER A 134 1.62 -14.74 15.68
N SER A 135 0.98 -13.83 14.95
CA SER A 135 1.21 -13.62 13.52
C SER A 135 2.00 -12.34 13.26
N THR A 136 3.24 -12.47 12.77
CA THR A 136 4.08 -11.32 12.40
C THR A 136 3.40 -10.42 11.39
N TYR A 137 2.79 -11.00 10.34
CA TYR A 137 2.05 -10.24 9.35
C TYR A 137 0.93 -9.40 9.99
N SER A 138 0.16 -10.02 10.89
CA SER A 138 -0.94 -9.36 11.58
C SER A 138 -0.47 -8.22 12.47
N ARG A 139 0.61 -8.43 13.24
CA ARG A 139 1.24 -7.37 14.05
C ARG A 139 1.70 -6.20 13.20
N GLN A 140 2.34 -6.46 12.05
CA GLN A 140 2.79 -5.40 11.15
C GLN A 140 1.62 -4.61 10.55
N LYS A 141 0.56 -5.28 10.10
CA LYS A 141 -0.64 -4.61 9.57
C LYS A 141 -1.34 -3.76 10.63
N ALA A 142 -1.48 -4.28 11.85
CA ALA A 142 -2.02 -3.53 12.98
C ALA A 142 -1.15 -2.30 13.33
N ALA A 143 0.18 -2.43 13.30
CA ALA A 143 1.09 -1.31 13.53
C ALA A 143 0.92 -0.20 12.48
N VAL A 144 0.74 -0.57 11.21
CA VAL A 144 0.52 0.40 10.12
C VAL A 144 -0.83 1.11 10.24
N GLU A 145 -1.88 0.45 10.72
CA GLU A 145 -3.17 1.11 11.05
C GLU A 145 -2.98 2.21 12.12
N ARG A 146 -2.13 1.98 13.14
CA ARG A 146 -1.82 3.02 14.16
C ARG A 146 -1.02 4.18 13.60
N ILE A 147 -0.17 3.93 12.62
CA ILE A 147 0.52 5.00 11.89
C ILE A 147 -0.49 5.81 11.08
N LEU A 148 -1.45 5.17 10.40
CA LEU A 148 -2.53 5.87 9.68
C LEU A 148 -3.39 6.72 10.62
N ASP A 149 -3.74 6.20 11.80
CA ASP A 149 -4.45 6.98 12.84
C ASP A 149 -3.68 8.27 13.19
N SER A 150 -2.35 8.18 13.28
CA SER A 150 -1.50 9.35 13.52
C SER A 150 -1.42 10.30 12.33
N ILE A 151 -1.45 9.78 11.10
CA ILE A 151 -1.38 10.59 9.88
C ILE A 151 -2.67 11.39 9.71
N GLU A 152 -3.84 10.77 9.86
CA GLU A 152 -5.13 11.44 9.77
C GLU A 152 -5.26 12.56 10.82
N ARG A 153 -4.83 12.32 12.06
CA ARG A 153 -4.81 13.37 13.10
C ARG A 153 -3.87 14.52 12.79
N ARG A 154 -2.71 14.24 12.19
CA ARG A 154 -1.66 15.24 11.93
C ARG A 154 -1.90 16.03 10.65
N TYR A 155 -2.58 15.44 9.68
CA TYR A 155 -2.80 15.98 8.34
C TYR A 155 -4.29 15.84 7.97
N PRO A 156 -5.19 16.62 8.59
CA PRO A 156 -6.64 16.47 8.43
C PRO A 156 -7.13 16.72 6.98
N ASP A 157 -6.38 17.47 6.19
CA ASP A 157 -6.71 17.73 4.78
C ASP A 157 -6.38 16.56 3.84
N LEU A 158 -5.56 15.60 4.29
CA LEU A 158 -5.26 14.40 3.53
C LEU A 158 -6.38 13.37 3.76
N ARG A 159 -7.20 13.12 2.72
CA ARG A 159 -8.18 12.05 2.78
C ARG A 159 -7.50 10.68 2.74
N VAL A 160 -7.73 9.85 3.74
CA VAL A 160 -7.17 8.49 3.81
C VAL A 160 -8.26 7.45 3.54
N ALA A 161 -8.00 6.54 2.61
CA ALA A 161 -8.82 5.36 2.34
C ALA A 161 -8.05 4.09 2.74
N ARG A 162 -8.59 3.36 3.71
CA ARG A 162 -8.00 2.13 4.24
C ARG A 162 -8.75 0.93 3.68
N LEU A 163 -8.11 0.18 2.80
CA LEU A 163 -8.69 -1.05 2.25
C LEU A 163 -8.22 -2.23 3.11
N ARG A 164 -9.14 -2.99 3.71
CA ARG A 164 -8.82 -4.21 4.49
C ARG A 164 -9.25 -5.46 3.73
N PRO A 165 -8.64 -5.76 2.57
CA PRO A 165 -9.05 -6.92 1.79
C PRO A 165 -8.64 -8.22 2.49
N GLY A 166 -9.34 -9.29 2.11
CA GLY A 166 -8.84 -10.65 2.28
C GLY A 166 -7.68 -10.94 1.31
N LEU A 167 -7.61 -12.16 0.83
CA LEU A 167 -6.59 -12.56 -0.13
C LEU A 167 -6.95 -12.04 -1.53
N VAL A 168 -6.07 -11.23 -2.14
CA VAL A 168 -6.25 -10.72 -3.50
C VAL A 168 -5.15 -11.29 -4.39
N LEU A 169 -5.54 -12.00 -5.44
CA LEU A 169 -4.63 -12.72 -6.32
C LEU A 169 -5.03 -12.47 -7.77
N GLN A 170 -4.06 -12.09 -8.60
CA GLN A 170 -4.21 -12.25 -10.04
C GLN A 170 -4.14 -13.74 -10.38
N ARG A 171 -4.76 -14.14 -11.50
CA ARG A 171 -4.78 -15.54 -11.95
C ARG A 171 -3.39 -16.21 -11.96
N PRO A 172 -2.29 -15.55 -12.41
CA PRO A 172 -0.96 -16.15 -12.37
C PRO A 172 -0.37 -16.28 -10.96
N ALA A 173 -0.75 -15.42 -10.02
CA ALA A 173 -0.28 -15.52 -8.63
C ALA A 173 -1.07 -16.58 -7.84
N ALA A 174 -2.32 -16.83 -8.22
CA ALA A 174 -3.17 -17.81 -7.55
C ALA A 174 -2.63 -19.24 -7.64
N THR A 175 -1.89 -19.57 -8.71
CA THR A 175 -1.29 -20.90 -8.90
C THR A 175 -0.12 -21.19 -7.96
N GLU A 176 0.46 -20.16 -7.33
CA GLU A 176 1.57 -20.29 -6.37
C GLU A 176 1.10 -20.63 -4.96
N ILE A 177 -0.21 -20.51 -4.67
CA ILE A 177 -0.78 -20.92 -3.38
C ILE A 177 -1.15 -22.39 -3.47
N ARG A 178 -0.22 -23.25 -3.09
CA ARG A 178 -0.45 -24.68 -2.92
C ARG A 178 -1.00 -24.94 -1.51
N ARG A 179 -2.00 -25.81 -1.43
CA ARG A 179 -2.64 -26.24 -0.17
C ARG A 179 -1.62 -26.86 0.79
#